data_AF-A0A2R7RWL4-F1
#
_entry.id   AF-A0A2R7RWL4-F1
#
_cell.length_a   1.000
_cell.length_b   1.000
_cell.length_c   1.000
_cell.angle_alpha   90.00
_cell.angle_beta   90.00
_cell.angle_gamma   90.00
#
_symmetry.space_group_name_H-M   'P 1'
#
loop_
_entity.id
_entity.type
_entity.pdbx_description
1 polymer ?
#
loop_
_entity_poly.entity_id
_entity_poly.type
_entity_poly.pdbx_seq_one_letter_code
_entity_poly.pdbx_strand_id
1 'polypeptide(L)'
;MNALKQLRIGSRLGIAFGAVLVLMLVVAAVGVRGIYRVADGLETVYRDRTVPLALLGELNNLSTRNRLAIVEMLRAPGFDEIKRRSDELAANLKRGQSLLDQYLATSLSPTEKELAQRFTAARKAYIDEGLLPVSAALSTGGMSTALLIY
;
A
#
# COMPACT_ATOMS: atom_id res chain seq x y z
N MET A 1 -15.80 35.63 -48.94
CA MET A 1 -16.88 35.62 -47.92
C MET A 1 -18.28 35.93 -48.50
N ASN A 2 -18.60 35.57 -49.75
CA ASN A 2 -19.88 35.93 -50.39
C ASN A 2 -20.90 34.77 -50.50
N ALA A 3 -20.50 33.51 -50.29
CA ALA A 3 -21.37 32.34 -50.40
C ALA A 3 -22.52 32.33 -49.36
N LEU A 4 -22.28 32.89 -48.17
CA LEU A 4 -23.29 32.96 -47.11
C LEU A 4 -24.36 34.01 -47.40
N LYS A 5 -24.12 35.04 -48.23
CA LYS A 5 -25.10 36.13 -48.48
C LYS A 5 -26.18 35.77 -49.50
N GLN A 6 -26.00 34.70 -50.28
CA GLN A 6 -26.93 34.26 -51.33
C GLN A 6 -27.91 33.16 -50.88
N LEU A 7 -27.85 32.72 -49.62
CA LEU A 7 -28.68 31.64 -49.08
C LEU A 7 -29.99 32.18 -48.49
N ARG A 8 -31.10 31.44 -48.71
CA ARG A 8 -32.40 31.71 -48.07
C ARG A 8 -32.23 31.66 -46.54
N ILE A 9 -32.99 32.51 -45.82
CA ILE A 9 -32.89 32.70 -44.37
C ILE A 9 -32.94 31.37 -43.60
N GLY A 10 -33.80 30.43 -44.01
CA GLY A 10 -33.89 29.10 -43.40
C GLY A 10 -32.62 28.25 -43.51
N SER A 11 -31.91 28.31 -44.65
CA SER A 11 -30.64 27.58 -44.84
C SER A 11 -29.52 28.15 -43.98
N ARG A 12 -29.46 29.48 -43.80
CA ARG A 12 -28.53 30.13 -42.87
C ARG A 12 -28.75 29.69 -41.43
N LEU A 13 -30.01 29.66 -40.99
CA LEU A 13 -30.37 29.26 -39.64
C LEU A 13 -30.04 27.78 -39.38
N GLY A 14 -30.30 26.91 -40.36
CA GLY A 14 -29.94 25.49 -40.29
C GLY A 14 -28.43 25.23 -40.20
N ILE A 15 -27.62 25.97 -40.96
CA ILE A 15 -26.14 25.88 -40.88
C ILE A 15 -25.63 26.33 -39.51
N ALA A 16 -26.16 27.45 -38.99
CA ALA A 16 -25.78 27.95 -37.67
C ALA A 16 -26.15 26.94 -36.56
N PHE A 17 -27.37 26.40 -36.57
CA PHE A 17 -27.79 25.37 -35.62
C PHE A 17 -26.97 24.07 -35.76
N GLY A 18 -26.70 23.63 -36.99
CA GLY A 18 -25.87 22.47 -37.26
C GLY A 18 -24.45 22.65 -36.72
N ALA A 19 -23.84 23.83 -36.91
CA ALA A 19 -22.52 24.14 -36.38
C ALA A 19 -22.48 24.09 -34.84
N VAL A 20 -23.51 24.62 -34.17
CA VAL A 20 -23.63 24.54 -32.70
C VAL A 20 -23.78 23.09 -32.22
N LEU A 21 -24.60 22.28 -32.89
CA LEU A 21 -24.76 20.86 -32.57
C LEU A 21 -23.44 20.09 -32.74
N VAL A 22 -22.70 20.34 -33.82
CA VAL A 22 -21.39 19.73 -34.03
C VAL A 22 -20.40 20.13 -32.93
N LEU A 23 -20.36 21.42 -32.56
CA LEU A 23 -19.53 21.90 -31.45
C LEU A 23 -19.89 21.21 -30.13
N MET A 24 -21.18 21.05 -29.82
CA MET A 24 -21.62 20.33 -28.64
C MET A 24 -21.15 18.87 -28.65
N LEU A 25 -21.25 18.18 -29.78
CA LEU A 25 -20.77 16.79 -29.91
C LEU A 25 -19.25 16.69 -29.71
N VAL A 26 -18.47 17.63 -30.24
CA VAL A 26 -17.02 17.67 -30.04
C VAL A 26 -16.68 17.88 -28.56
N VAL A 27 -17.32 18.84 -27.90
CA VAL A 27 -17.11 19.11 -26.46
C VAL A 27 -17.51 17.89 -25.64
N ALA A 28 -18.63 17.25 -25.95
CA ALA A 28 -19.07 16.03 -25.26
C ALA A 28 -18.05 14.88 -25.44
N ALA A 29 -17.57 14.65 -26.66
CA ALA A 29 -16.57 13.60 -26.92
C ALA A 29 -15.25 13.85 -26.19
N VAL A 30 -14.76 15.09 -26.18
CA VAL A 30 -13.56 15.47 -25.44
C VAL A 30 -13.77 15.32 -23.93
N GLY A 31 -14.92 15.76 -23.41
CA GLY A 31 -15.28 15.63 -22.00
C GLY A 31 -15.30 14.18 -21.54
N VAL A 32 -15.99 13.31 -22.29
CA VAL A 32 -16.06 11.87 -22.01
C VAL A 32 -14.68 11.22 -22.04
N ARG A 33 -13.86 11.52 -23.06
CA ARG A 33 -12.49 10.98 -23.15
C ARG A 33 -11.60 11.45 -21.99
N GLY A 34 -11.76 12.70 -21.56
CA GLY A 34 -11.07 13.25 -20.38
C GLY A 34 -11.44 12.51 -19.10
N ILE A 35 -12.74 12.24 -18.89
CA ILE A 35 -13.24 11.50 -17.73
C ILE A 35 -12.65 10.08 -17.68
N TYR A 36 -12.66 9.34 -18.79
CA TYR A 36 -12.08 7.99 -18.83
C TYR A 36 -10.58 7.99 -18.49
N ARG A 37 -9.80 8.93 -19.03
CA ARG A 37 -8.36 9.03 -18.73
C ARG A 37 -8.10 9.32 -17.25
N VAL A 38 -8.92 10.16 -16.63
CA VAL A 38 -8.81 10.46 -15.19
C VAL A 38 -9.18 9.23 -14.37
N ALA A 39 -10.26 8.53 -14.72
CA ALA A 39 -10.69 7.30 -14.04
C ALA A 39 -9.59 6.21 -14.07
N ASP A 40 -9.01 5.94 -15.23
CA ASP A 40 -7.91 4.96 -15.37
C ASP A 40 -6.68 5.35 -14.53
N GLY A 41 -6.35 6.65 -14.49
CA GLY A 41 -5.27 7.17 -13.68
C GLY A 41 -5.51 6.99 -12.18
N LEU A 42 -6.74 7.25 -11.71
CA LEU A 42 -7.15 7.03 -10.33
C LEU A 42 -7.11 5.54 -9.94
N GLU A 43 -7.56 4.66 -10.82
CA GLU A 43 -7.49 3.22 -10.58
C GLU A 43 -6.04 2.74 -10.43
N THR A 44 -5.14 3.26 -11.28
CA THR A 44 -3.70 2.96 -11.21
C THR A 44 -3.11 3.44 -9.88
N VAL A 45 -3.38 4.68 -9.46
CA VAL A 45 -2.89 5.21 -8.17
C VAL A 45 -3.43 4.38 -7.00
N TYR A 46 -4.70 4.00 -7.03
CA TYR A 46 -5.28 3.18 -5.97
C TYR A 46 -4.60 1.81 -5.86
N ARG A 47 -4.49 1.09 -6.98
CA ARG A 47 -3.92 -0.27 -7.02
C ARG A 47 -2.41 -0.29 -6.78
N ASP A 48 -1.68 0.68 -7.32
CA ASP A 48 -0.21 0.67 -7.29
C ASP A 48 0.38 1.47 -6.13
N ARG A 49 -0.43 2.28 -5.42
CA ARG A 49 0.06 3.10 -4.29
C ARG A 49 -0.75 2.92 -3.02
N THR A 50 -2.08 3.03 -3.08
CA THR A 50 -2.92 2.97 -1.88
C THR A 50 -2.96 1.57 -1.26
N VAL A 51 -3.12 0.51 -2.08
CA VAL A 51 -3.12 -0.87 -1.59
C VAL A 51 -1.75 -1.27 -1.00
N PRO A 52 -0.61 -1.06 -1.69
CA PRO A 52 0.72 -1.30 -1.12
C PRO A 52 0.97 -0.54 0.19
N LEU A 53 0.51 0.71 0.29
CA LEU A 53 0.66 1.51 1.50
C LEU A 53 -0.10 0.91 2.69
N ALA A 54 -1.30 0.38 2.47
CA ALA A 54 -2.06 -0.30 3.51
C ALA A 54 -1.33 -1.57 4.01
N LEU A 55 -0.77 -2.37 3.10
CA LEU A 55 0.03 -3.56 3.44
C LEU A 55 1.24 -3.20 4.31
N LEU A 56 1.99 -2.16 3.92
CA LEU A 56 3.15 -1.66 4.66
C LEU A 56 2.75 -1.06 6.01
N GLY A 57 1.61 -0.36 6.08
CA GLY A 57 1.07 0.18 7.32
C GLY A 57 0.72 -0.90 8.34
N GLU A 58 0.06 -1.97 7.89
CA GLU A 58 -0.24 -3.13 8.74
C GLU A 58 1.06 -3.82 9.19
N LEU A 59 2.03 -4.00 8.29
CA LEU A 59 3.33 -4.59 8.61
C LEU A 59 4.10 -3.77 9.67
N ASN A 60 4.05 -2.45 9.59
CA ASN A 60 4.65 -1.55 10.57
C ASN A 60 3.96 -1.65 11.94
N ASN A 61 2.62 -1.74 11.96
CA ASN A 61 1.85 -1.93 13.19
C ASN A 61 2.21 -3.26 13.87
N LEU A 62 2.30 -4.35 13.10
CA LEU A 62 2.73 -5.65 13.61
C LEU A 62 4.16 -5.61 14.16
N SER A 63 5.08 -4.91 13.49
CA SER A 63 6.46 -4.75 13.96
C SER A 63 6.51 -4.02 15.30
N THR A 64 5.71 -2.96 15.46
CA THR A 64 5.56 -2.23 16.73
C THR A 64 4.95 -3.11 17.82
N ARG A 65 3.93 -3.90 17.47
CA ARG A 65 3.27 -4.83 18.40
C ARG A 65 4.22 -5.93 18.89
N ASN A 66 5.03 -6.48 18.00
CA ASN A 66 6.05 -7.48 18.34
C ASN A 66 7.08 -6.94 19.32
N ARG A 67 7.57 -5.71 19.10
CA ARG A 67 8.49 -5.05 20.03
C ARG A 67 7.84 -4.87 21.40
N LEU A 68 6.57 -4.45 21.45
CA LEU A 68 5.84 -4.29 22.70
C LEU A 68 5.68 -5.64 23.44
N ALA A 69 5.36 -6.72 22.73
CA ALA A 69 5.26 -8.05 23.32
C ALA A 69 6.57 -8.49 23.99
N ILE A 70 7.72 -8.25 23.33
CA ILE A 70 9.04 -8.51 23.93
C ILE A 70 9.26 -7.66 25.19
N VAL A 71 8.99 -6.35 25.14
CA VAL A 71 9.15 -5.46 26.30
C VAL A 71 8.26 -5.90 27.47
N GLU A 72 7.03 -6.35 27.19
CA GLU A 72 6.12 -6.88 28.21
C GLU A 72 6.67 -8.16 28.84
N MET A 73 7.26 -9.06 28.04
CA MET A 73 7.92 -10.27 28.55
C MET A 73 9.20 -9.96 29.35
N LEU A 74 9.94 -8.91 29.00
CA LEU A 74 11.13 -8.46 29.73
C LEU A 74 10.81 -7.86 31.11
N ARG A 75 9.54 -7.57 31.42
CA ARG A 75 9.13 -7.14 32.77
C ARG A 75 9.00 -8.30 33.77
N ALA A 76 9.50 -9.48 33.41
CA ALA A 76 9.43 -10.71 34.20
C ALA A 76 8.00 -11.08 34.64
N PRO A 77 7.03 -11.18 33.71
CA PRO A 77 5.71 -11.72 34.05
C PRO A 77 5.80 -13.23 34.28
N GLY A 78 4.71 -13.85 34.74
CA GLY A 78 4.62 -15.31 34.88
C GLY A 78 4.73 -16.04 33.53
N PHE A 79 5.09 -17.34 33.59
CA PHE A 79 5.29 -18.17 32.40
C PHE A 79 4.09 -18.22 31.45
N ASP A 80 2.86 -18.16 31.97
CA ASP A 80 1.64 -18.14 31.14
C ASP A 80 1.57 -16.90 30.24
N GLU A 81 1.95 -15.73 30.77
CA GLU A 81 1.98 -14.49 30.00
C GLU A 81 3.13 -14.52 28.98
N ILE A 82 4.31 -15.04 29.36
CA ILE A 82 5.43 -15.23 28.42
C ILE A 82 5.01 -16.12 27.25
N LYS A 83 4.32 -17.23 27.54
CA LYS A 83 3.80 -18.13 26.50
C LYS A 83 2.80 -17.41 25.60
N ARG A 84 1.83 -16.70 26.18
CA ARG A 84 0.80 -15.96 25.43
C ARG A 84 1.41 -14.92 24.48
N ARG A 85 2.44 -14.19 24.94
CA ARG A 85 3.14 -13.20 24.12
C ARG A 85 4.03 -13.83 23.05
N SER A 86 4.62 -14.98 23.33
CA SER A 86 5.38 -15.74 22.33
C SER A 86 4.48 -16.29 21.23
N ASP A 87 3.28 -16.77 21.58
CA ASP A 87 2.26 -17.20 20.61
C ASP A 87 1.76 -16.00 19.77
N GLU A 88 1.52 -14.85 20.40
CA GLU A 88 1.17 -13.59 19.71
C GLU A 88 2.26 -13.15 18.73
N LEU A 89 3.52 -13.17 19.17
CA LEU A 89 4.69 -12.87 18.33
C LEU A 89 4.73 -13.79 17.11
N ALA A 90 4.60 -15.11 17.29
CA ALA A 90 4.62 -16.08 16.20
C ALA A 90 3.50 -15.83 15.17
N ALA A 91 2.29 -15.54 15.64
CA ALA A 91 1.15 -15.20 14.78
C ALA A 91 1.41 -13.90 13.97
N ASN A 92 1.92 -12.87 14.64
CA ASN A 92 2.25 -11.59 14.00
C ASN A 92 3.38 -11.73 12.98
N LEU A 93 4.41 -12.53 13.27
CA LEU A 93 5.51 -12.78 12.34
C LEU A 93 5.02 -13.48 11.07
N LYS A 94 4.14 -14.48 11.21
CA LYS A 94 3.50 -15.19 10.09
C LYS A 94 2.64 -14.24 9.25
N ARG A 95 1.79 -13.42 9.88
CA ARG A 95 0.99 -12.42 9.16
C ARG A 95 1.87 -11.39 8.47
N GLY A 96 2.90 -10.90 9.15
CA GLY A 96 3.85 -9.95 8.59
C GLY A 96 4.61 -10.50 7.39
N GLN A 97 4.96 -11.79 7.39
CA GLN A 97 5.56 -12.43 6.22
C GLN A 97 4.58 -12.43 5.04
N SER A 98 3.33 -12.84 5.26
CA SER A 98 2.30 -12.84 4.23
C SER A 98 2.04 -11.44 3.64
N LEU A 99 2.07 -10.39 4.48
CA LEU A 99 1.94 -9.00 4.02
C LEU A 99 3.13 -8.54 3.17
N LEU A 100 4.34 -8.91 3.60
CA LEU A 100 5.56 -8.60 2.84
C LEU A 100 5.56 -9.30 1.48
N ASP A 101 5.17 -10.58 1.43
CA ASP A 101 5.09 -11.35 0.18
C ASP A 101 4.05 -10.72 -0.78
N GLN A 102 2.90 -10.29 -0.26
CA GLN A 102 1.89 -9.58 -1.05
C GLN A 102 2.42 -8.25 -1.60
N TYR A 103 3.13 -7.46 -0.79
CA TYR A 103 3.74 -6.21 -1.22
C TYR A 103 4.81 -6.44 -2.31
N LEU A 104 5.69 -7.43 -2.12
CA LEU A 104 6.74 -7.78 -3.08
C LEU A 104 6.20 -8.32 -4.41
N ALA A 105 4.97 -8.85 -4.42
CA ALA A 105 4.28 -9.30 -5.63
C ALA A 105 3.64 -8.16 -6.45
N THR A 106 3.58 -6.95 -5.91
CA THR A 106 3.06 -5.77 -6.63
C THR A 106 4.08 -5.23 -7.64
N SER A 107 3.63 -4.30 -8.51
CA SER A 107 4.53 -3.60 -9.43
C SER A 107 5.41 -2.61 -8.67
N LEU A 108 6.72 -2.88 -8.60
CA LEU A 108 7.71 -2.04 -7.92
C LEU A 108 8.58 -1.32 -8.95
N SER A 109 8.77 -0.01 -8.75
CA SER A 109 9.81 0.72 -9.48
C SER A 109 11.21 0.21 -9.11
N PRO A 110 12.25 0.47 -9.93
CA PRO A 110 13.62 0.04 -9.64
C PRO A 110 14.11 0.53 -8.26
N THR A 111 13.84 1.79 -7.92
CA THR A 111 14.20 2.38 -6.62
C THR A 111 13.46 1.72 -5.46
N GLU A 112 12.16 1.44 -5.62
CA GLU A 112 11.39 0.74 -4.59
C GLU A 112 11.88 -0.69 -4.39
N LYS A 113 12.25 -1.38 -5.46
CA LYS A 113 12.79 -2.74 -5.37
C LYS A 113 14.08 -2.78 -4.55
N GLU A 114 14.98 -1.81 -4.73
CA GLU A 114 16.19 -1.67 -3.91
C GLU A 114 15.86 -1.44 -2.43
N LEU A 115 14.93 -0.53 -2.13
CA LEU A 115 14.48 -0.27 -0.75
C LEU A 115 13.81 -1.49 -0.13
N ALA A 116 12.96 -2.19 -0.88
CA ALA A 116 12.26 -3.39 -0.43
C ALA A 116 13.24 -4.53 -0.13
N GLN A 117 14.31 -4.69 -0.91
CA GLN A 117 15.37 -5.66 -0.64
C GLN A 117 16.12 -5.35 0.64
N ARG A 118 16.53 -4.08 0.84
CA ARG A 118 17.20 -3.64 2.08
C ARG A 118 16.31 -3.86 3.30
N PHE A 119 15.04 -3.48 3.20
CA PHE A 119 14.06 -3.70 4.26
C PHE A 119 13.87 -5.20 4.56
N THR A 120 13.75 -6.05 3.53
CA THR A 120 13.59 -7.49 3.70
C THR A 120 14.78 -8.11 4.44
N ALA A 121 16.00 -7.71 4.08
CA ALA A 121 17.21 -8.16 4.76
C ALA A 121 17.25 -7.69 6.23
N ALA A 122 16.98 -6.40 6.48
CA ALA A 122 16.96 -5.84 7.83
C ALA A 122 15.88 -6.48 8.71
N ARG A 123 14.67 -6.70 8.15
CA ARG A 123 13.57 -7.38 8.85
C ARG A 123 13.95 -8.82 9.21
N LYS A 124 14.60 -9.54 8.30
CA LYS A 124 15.06 -10.91 8.55
C LYS A 124 16.06 -10.95 9.72
N ALA A 125 17.08 -10.10 9.69
CA ALA A 125 18.06 -10.00 10.79
C ALA A 125 17.37 -9.64 12.11
N TYR A 126 16.47 -8.65 12.11
CA TYR A 126 15.71 -8.26 13.31
C TYR A 126 14.91 -9.41 13.94
N ILE A 127 14.36 -10.30 13.11
CA ILE A 127 13.58 -11.46 13.57
C ILE A 127 14.50 -12.57 14.06
N ASP A 128 15.45 -12.98 13.22
CA ASP A 128 16.27 -14.18 13.43
C ASP A 128 17.34 -13.98 14.50
N GLU A 129 17.87 -12.76 14.61
CA GLU A 129 18.95 -12.42 15.54
C GLU A 129 18.43 -11.70 16.79
N GLY A 130 17.22 -11.13 16.75
CA GLY A 130 16.64 -10.35 17.85
C GLY A 130 15.39 -11.00 18.47
N LEU A 131 14.26 -10.88 17.79
CA LEU A 131 12.94 -11.22 18.36
C LEU A 131 12.82 -12.69 18.79
N LEU A 132 13.19 -13.63 17.90
CA LEU A 132 13.04 -15.06 18.19
C LEU A 132 13.99 -15.54 19.29
N PRO A 133 15.29 -15.21 19.27
CA PRO A 133 16.20 -15.57 20.36
C PRO A 133 15.79 -15.01 21.73
N VAL A 134 15.34 -13.75 21.79
CA VAL A 134 14.84 -13.13 23.03
C VAL A 134 13.62 -13.86 23.56
N SER A 135 12.64 -14.16 22.69
CA SER A 135 11.44 -14.91 23.09
C SER A 135 11.75 -16.32 23.57
N ALA A 136 12.68 -17.01 22.90
CA ALA A 136 13.12 -18.34 23.31
C ALA A 136 13.81 -18.31 24.69
N ALA A 137 14.74 -17.37 24.91
CA ALA A 137 15.42 -17.22 26.19
C ALA A 137 14.45 -16.94 27.34
N LEU A 138 13.46 -16.06 27.13
CA LEU A 138 12.45 -15.74 28.15
C LEU A 138 11.54 -16.92 28.46
N SER A 139 11.21 -17.74 27.45
CA SER A 139 10.37 -18.94 27.61
C SER A 139 11.02 -20.01 28.50
N THR A 140 12.35 -20.03 28.60
CA THR A 140 13.10 -20.94 29.47
C THR A 140 13.60 -20.28 30.76
N GLY A 141 13.11 -19.08 31.11
CA GLY A 141 13.52 -18.34 32.30
C GLY A 141 14.87 -17.62 32.19
N GLY A 142 15.48 -17.56 31.01
CA GLY A 142 16.78 -16.95 30.72
C GLY A 142 16.73 -15.42 30.57
N MET A 143 16.30 -14.71 31.62
CA MET A 143 16.15 -13.24 31.58
C MET A 143 17.47 -12.50 31.29
N SER A 144 18.58 -12.94 31.88
CA SER A 144 19.91 -12.34 31.63
C SER A 144 20.35 -12.52 30.17
N THR A 145 20.09 -13.69 29.57
CA THR A 145 20.39 -13.96 28.17
C THR A 145 19.53 -13.10 27.25
N ALA A 146 18.24 -12.94 27.57
CA ALA A 146 17.34 -12.09 26.82
C ALA A 146 17.78 -10.62 26.75
N LEU A 147 18.28 -10.06 27.87
CA LEU A 147 18.79 -8.69 27.95
C LEU A 147 20.11 -8.45 27.21
N LEU A 148 20.89 -9.50 26.94
CA LEU A 148 22.13 -9.37 26.16
C LEU A 148 21.86 -9.28 24.66
N ILE A 149 20.69 -9.75 24.22
CA ILE A 149 20.30 -9.81 22.81
C ILE A 149 19.47 -8.58 22.41
N TYR A 150 18.61 -8.09 23.32
CA TYR A 150 17.68 -6.98 23.10
C TYR A 150 18.33 -5.60 23.27
#